data_AF-A0A1Y3B7G5-F1
#
_entry.id   AF-A0A1Y3B7G5-F1
#
_cell.length_a   1.000
_cell.length_b   1.000
_cell.length_c   1.000
_cell.angle_alpha   90.00
_cell.angle_beta   90.00
_cell.angle_gamma   90.00
#
_symmetry.space_group_name_H-M   'P 1'
#
loop_
_entity.id
_entity.type
_entity.pdbx_description
1 polymer ?
#
loop_
_entity_poly.entity_id
_entity_poly.type
_entity_poly.pdbx_seq_one_letter_code
_entity_poly.pdbx_strand_id
1 'polypeptide(L)'
;SHSGHHHSSGTSSRTRIRTSFDPELELPKLHKWFAENRHPSRSQVQEYVKELNSLESRKGRKPLDVNNVVYWFKNARAAHKRAELKFVSNDSNLSNHSFANALATEFFLNGGGNHSPGKASSDASVS
;
A
#
# COMPACT_ATOMS: atom_id res chain seq x y z
N SER A 1 6.74 -34.17 38.49
CA SER A 1 7.85 -34.35 37.54
C SER A 1 7.48 -33.77 36.19
N HIS A 2 8.22 -32.73 35.80
CA HIS A 2 8.63 -32.21 34.48
C HIS A 2 7.94 -32.81 33.23
N SER A 3 7.58 -32.07 32.18
CA SER A 3 8.31 -30.95 31.56
C SER A 3 7.40 -30.10 30.67
N GLY A 4 7.55 -28.78 30.78
CA GLY A 4 7.14 -27.84 29.75
C GLY A 4 8.05 -27.93 28.53
N HIS A 5 7.49 -27.79 27.33
CA HIS A 5 8.25 -27.61 26.10
C HIS A 5 8.00 -26.22 25.54
N HIS A 6 8.97 -25.36 25.82
CA HIS A 6 9.21 -24.08 25.16
C HIS A 6 9.49 -24.32 23.68
N HIS A 7 8.69 -23.73 22.80
CA HIS A 7 9.04 -23.59 21.38
C HIS A 7 9.24 -22.10 21.08
N SER A 8 10.37 -21.58 21.57
CA SER A 8 10.93 -20.30 21.15
C SER A 8 11.78 -20.54 19.90
N SER A 9 11.15 -20.70 18.74
CA SER A 9 11.84 -20.62 17.46
C SER A 9 11.58 -19.25 16.86
N GLY A 10 12.49 -18.31 17.15
CA GLY A 10 12.54 -17.00 16.51
C GLY A 10 12.62 -17.18 15.01
N THR A 11 11.49 -17.01 14.34
CA THR A 11 11.46 -16.84 12.90
C THR A 11 12.06 -15.47 12.62
N SER A 12 13.26 -15.45 12.08
CA SER A 12 13.88 -14.27 11.49
C SER A 12 12.97 -13.81 10.35
N SER A 13 11.99 -12.98 10.71
CA SER A 13 11.03 -12.35 9.82
C SER A 13 11.79 -11.32 8.99
N ARG A 14 12.54 -11.81 7.99
CA ARG A 14 13.19 -10.97 6.99
C ARG A 14 12.09 -10.16 6.33
N THR A 15 11.99 -8.91 6.76
CA THR A 15 10.93 -8.01 6.35
C THR A 15 11.01 -7.93 4.84
N ARG A 16 9.93 -8.31 4.15
CA ARG A 16 9.90 -8.31 2.68
C ARG A 16 10.24 -6.90 2.22
N ILE A 17 11.39 -6.73 1.57
CA ILE A 17 11.81 -5.43 1.02
C ILE A 17 10.72 -4.96 0.05
N ARG A 18 10.21 -3.75 0.30
CA ARG A 18 9.15 -3.16 -0.50
C ARG A 18 9.74 -2.55 -1.76
N THR A 19 9.12 -2.84 -2.89
CA THR A 19 9.36 -2.13 -4.14
C THR A 19 8.73 -0.75 -4.02
N SER A 20 9.55 0.31 -4.03
CA SER A 20 9.08 1.70 -4.13
C SER A 20 8.95 2.12 -5.59
N PHE A 21 8.02 3.03 -5.88
CA PHE A 21 7.87 3.69 -7.18
C PHE A 21 8.34 5.15 -7.05
N ASP A 22 8.94 5.66 -8.11
CA ASP A 22 9.42 7.04 -8.16
C ASP A 22 8.24 8.04 -8.21
N PRO A 23 8.17 9.03 -7.30
CA PRO A 23 7.03 9.92 -7.22
C PRO A 23 6.93 10.91 -8.38
N GLU A 24 8.03 11.24 -9.04
CA GLU A 24 8.07 12.27 -10.08
C GLU A 24 7.90 11.67 -11.49
N LEU A 25 8.47 10.49 -11.73
CA LEU A 25 8.52 9.92 -13.08
C LEU A 25 7.60 8.71 -13.27
N GLU A 26 7.41 7.89 -12.24
CA GLU A 26 6.64 6.63 -12.36
C GLU A 26 5.18 6.80 -11.95
N LEU A 27 4.93 7.46 -10.82
CA LEU A 27 3.57 7.66 -10.32
C LEU A 27 2.66 8.43 -11.28
N PRO A 28 3.10 9.52 -11.95
CA PRO A 28 2.23 10.24 -12.89
C PRO A 28 1.75 9.37 -14.05
N LYS A 29 2.59 8.46 -14.56
CA LYS A 29 2.20 7.49 -15.61
C LYS A 29 1.19 6.48 -15.09
N LEU A 30 1.44 5.92 -13.91
CA LEU A 30 0.52 4.97 -13.27
C LEU A 30 -0.85 5.59 -13.01
N HIS A 31 -0.91 6.86 -12.57
CA HIS A 31 -2.15 7.60 -12.39
C HIS A 31 -2.88 7.84 -13.73
N LYS A 32 -2.15 8.24 -14.77
CA LYS A 32 -2.73 8.41 -16.12
C LYS A 32 -3.37 7.12 -16.62
N TRP A 33 -2.63 6.01 -16.59
CA TRP A 33 -3.17 4.71 -17.01
C TRP A 33 -4.32 4.24 -16.13
N PHE A 34 -4.32 4.55 -14.84
CA PHE A 34 -5.43 4.23 -13.94
C PHE A 34 -6.70 4.99 -14.30
N ALA A 35 -6.59 6.27 -14.66
CA ALA A 35 -7.72 7.09 -15.10
C ALA A 35 -8.30 6.60 -16.44
N GLU A 36 -7.44 6.19 -17.37
CA GLU A 36 -7.84 5.64 -18.68
C GLU A 36 -8.44 4.24 -18.57
N ASN A 37 -7.79 3.34 -17.82
CA ASN A 37 -8.23 1.97 -17.62
C ASN A 37 -7.88 1.48 -16.21
N ARG A 38 -8.91 1.40 -15.35
CA ARG A 38 -8.78 0.95 -13.95
C ARG A 38 -8.43 -0.54 -13.82
N HIS A 39 -8.62 -1.33 -14.88
CA HIS A 39 -8.45 -2.78 -14.91
C HIS A 39 -7.69 -3.21 -16.18
N PRO A 40 -6.41 -2.82 -16.34
CA PRO A 40 -5.63 -3.19 -17.50
C PRO A 40 -5.45 -4.71 -17.59
N SER A 41 -5.44 -5.22 -18.83
CA SER A 41 -5.16 -6.63 -19.10
C SER A 41 -3.70 -6.97 -18.79
N ARG A 42 -3.40 -8.27 -18.68
CA ARG A 42 -2.02 -8.72 -18.37
C ARG A 42 -1.00 -8.26 -19.40
N SER A 43 -1.38 -8.19 -20.68
CA SER A 43 -0.53 -7.71 -21.77
C SER A 43 -0.29 -6.20 -21.68
N GLN A 44 -1.33 -5.41 -21.38
CA GLN A 44 -1.18 -3.97 -21.13
C GLN A 44 -0.24 -3.70 -19.96
N VAL A 45 -0.35 -4.46 -18.87
CA VAL A 45 0.56 -4.31 -17.74
C VAL A 45 2.02 -4.64 -18.10
N GLN A 46 2.26 -5.61 -18.99
CA GLN A 46 3.61 -5.90 -19.47
C GLN A 46 4.21 -4.71 -20.24
N GLU A 47 3.39 -4.04 -21.06
CA GLU A 47 3.80 -2.83 -21.77
C GLU A 47 4.12 -1.69 -20.80
N TYR A 48 3.25 -1.46 -19.80
CA TYR A 48 3.49 -0.47 -18.75
C TYR A 48 4.78 -0.73 -17.98
N VAL A 49 5.10 -2.00 -17.67
CA VAL A 49 6.36 -2.36 -17.01
C VAL A 49 7.56 -2.03 -17.89
N LYS A 50 7.48 -2.34 -19.19
CA LYS A 50 8.54 -2.02 -20.15
C LYS A 50 8.77 -0.51 -20.21
N GLU A 51 7.71 0.27 -20.24
CA GLU A 51 7.78 1.74 -20.24
C GLU A 51 8.31 2.30 -18.92
N LEU A 52 7.89 1.78 -17.76
CA LEU A 52 8.41 2.22 -16.47
C LEU A 52 9.89 1.88 -16.29
N ASN A 53 10.32 0.69 -16.76
CA ASN A 53 11.71 0.26 -16.65
C ASN A 53 12.65 0.97 -17.65
N SER A 54 12.14 1.60 -18.70
CA SER A 54 12.95 2.41 -19.62
C SER A 54 13.19 3.83 -19.11
N LEU A 55 12.50 4.24 -18.05
CA LEU A 55 12.70 5.56 -17.42
C LEU A 55 14.06 5.66 -16.73
N GLU A 56 14.53 6.90 -16.63
CA GLU A 56 15.76 7.22 -15.89
C GLU A 56 15.65 6.93 -14.40
N SER A 57 14.45 7.03 -13.80
CA SER A 57 14.19 6.68 -12.39
C SER A 57 14.59 5.26 -12.00
N ARG A 58 14.71 4.36 -12.99
CA ARG A 58 15.09 2.95 -12.83
C ARG A 58 16.51 2.63 -13.23
N LYS A 59 17.24 3.54 -13.87
CA LYS A 59 18.65 3.33 -14.21
C LYS A 59 19.45 3.12 -12.91
N GLY A 60 20.08 1.96 -12.77
CA GLY A 60 20.86 1.60 -11.57
C GLY A 60 20.05 1.03 -10.40
N ARG A 61 18.75 0.74 -10.56
CA ARG A 61 17.91 0.07 -9.56
C ARG A 61 17.38 -1.27 -10.07
N LYS A 62 16.81 -2.09 -9.18
CA LYS A 62 16.13 -3.33 -9.57
C LYS A 62 14.94 -3.01 -10.51
N PRO A 63 14.84 -3.67 -11.67
CA PRO A 63 13.70 -3.48 -12.57
C PRO A 63 12.41 -3.98 -11.95
N LEU A 64 11.32 -3.34 -12.33
CA LEU A 64 9.96 -3.73 -11.96
C LEU A 64 9.57 -5.00 -12.70
N ASP A 65 9.00 -5.94 -11.96
CA ASP A 65 8.23 -7.06 -12.50
C ASP A 65 6.75 -6.65 -12.64
N VAL A 66 6.05 -7.28 -13.58
CA VAL A 66 4.60 -7.17 -13.76
C VAL A 66 3.80 -7.31 -12.47
N ASN A 67 4.19 -8.22 -11.58
CA ASN A 67 3.49 -8.39 -10.31
C ASN A 67 3.49 -7.09 -9.49
N ASN A 68 4.57 -6.30 -9.51
CA ASN A 68 4.62 -5.02 -8.79
C ASN A 68 3.55 -4.05 -9.30
N VAL A 69 3.40 -3.94 -10.61
CA VAL A 69 2.42 -3.06 -11.24
C VAL A 69 1.00 -3.59 -11.06
N VAL A 70 0.76 -4.90 -11.19
CA VAL A 70 -0.55 -5.52 -10.88
C VAL A 70 -0.97 -5.21 -9.43
N TYR A 71 -0.04 -5.36 -8.48
CA TYR A 71 -0.33 -5.04 -7.08
C TYR A 71 -0.55 -3.55 -6.87
N TRP A 72 0.17 -2.68 -7.59
CA TRP A 72 -0.09 -1.24 -7.57
C TRP A 72 -1.53 -0.93 -8.00
N PHE A 73 -2.00 -1.49 -9.13
CA PHE A 73 -3.39 -1.30 -9.58
C PHE A 73 -4.42 -1.85 -8.59
N LYS A 74 -4.15 -3.00 -7.96
CA LYS A 74 -5.01 -3.54 -6.89
C LYS A 74 -5.11 -2.57 -5.71
N ASN A 75 -3.98 -2.02 -5.27
CA ASN A 75 -3.92 -1.09 -4.15
C ASN A 75 -4.59 0.25 -4.50
N ALA A 76 -4.33 0.80 -5.68
CA ALA A 76 -4.96 2.02 -6.18
C ALA A 76 -6.48 1.93 -6.19
N ARG A 77 -7.06 0.81 -6.67
CA ARG A 77 -8.51 0.58 -6.59
C ARG A 77 -9.03 0.51 -5.16
N ALA A 78 -8.30 -0.15 -4.26
CA ALA A 78 -8.69 -0.25 -2.86
C ALA A 78 -8.68 1.14 -2.19
N ALA A 79 -7.69 1.97 -2.49
CA ALA A 79 -7.62 3.35 -2.04
C ALA A 79 -8.78 4.19 -2.59
N HIS A 80 -9.07 4.09 -3.89
CA HIS A 80 -10.21 4.78 -4.53
C HIS A 80 -11.55 4.42 -3.87
N LYS A 81 -11.80 3.12 -3.64
CA LYS A 81 -13.03 2.66 -2.97
C LYS A 81 -13.13 3.16 -1.52
N ARG A 82 -11.99 3.22 -0.80
CA ARG A 82 -11.95 3.76 0.57
C ARG A 82 -12.21 5.26 0.62
N ALA A 83 -11.82 6.00 -0.41
CA ALA A 83 -12.15 7.42 -0.53
C ALA A 83 -13.66 7.61 -0.75
N GLU A 84 -14.26 6.88 -1.68
CA GLU A 84 -15.71 6.94 -1.97
C GLU A 84 -16.59 6.70 -0.73
N LEU A 85 -16.29 5.69 0.09
CA LEU A 85 -17.08 5.37 1.29
C LEU A 85 -17.00 6.43 2.41
N LYS A 86 -15.92 7.23 2.43
CA LYS A 86 -15.76 8.32 3.40
C LYS A 86 -16.56 9.55 3.02
N PHE A 87 -16.72 9.83 1.72
CA PHE A 87 -17.57 10.93 1.25
C PHE A 87 -19.06 10.67 1.52
N VAL A 88 -19.51 9.41 1.54
CA VAL A 88 -20.90 9.06 1.88
C VAL A 88 -21.20 9.15 3.38
N SER A 89 -20.18 9.08 4.23
CA SER A 89 -20.34 9.09 5.71
C SER A 89 -20.19 10.47 6.35
N ASN A 90 -19.94 11.53 5.56
CA ASN A 90 -19.53 12.84 6.07
C ASN A 90 -20.67 13.84 6.34
N ASP A 91 -21.93 13.41 6.37
CA ASP A 91 -23.02 14.26 6.91
C ASP A 91 -23.07 14.22 8.46
N SER A 92 -22.21 13.44 9.10
CA SER A 92 -22.19 13.33 10.55
C SER A 92 -20.76 13.35 11.08
N ASN A 93 -20.43 14.45 11.76
CA ASN A 93 -19.30 14.62 12.69
C ASN A 93 -18.04 15.32 12.15
N LEU A 94 -18.11 16.66 12.19
CA LEU A 94 -17.01 17.61 12.09
C LEU A 94 -16.10 17.51 13.33
N SER A 95 -14.99 16.78 13.26
CA SER A 95 -13.92 16.89 14.29
C SER A 95 -12.50 16.49 13.85
N ASN A 96 -12.24 16.05 12.61
CA ASN A 96 -10.94 15.46 12.27
C ASN A 96 -10.19 16.05 11.06
N HIS A 97 -10.27 17.39 10.86
CA HIS A 97 -9.72 18.05 9.68
C HIS A 97 -8.19 18.27 9.64
N SER A 98 -7.44 17.95 10.70
CA SER A 98 -5.99 18.17 10.73
C SER A 98 -5.13 16.95 10.33
N PHE A 99 -5.73 15.77 10.15
CA PHE A 99 -5.00 14.51 9.86
C PHE A 99 -5.19 14.04 8.41
N ALA A 100 -6.20 14.57 7.70
CA ALA A 100 -6.60 14.10 6.38
C ALA A 100 -5.64 14.53 5.26
N ASN A 101 -5.07 15.74 5.36
CA ASN A 101 -4.05 16.19 4.40
C ASN A 101 -2.69 15.49 4.63
N ALA A 102 -2.31 15.25 5.88
CA ALA A 102 -1.06 14.57 6.21
C ALA A 102 -1.02 13.11 5.72
N LEU A 103 -2.13 12.36 5.83
CA LEU A 103 -2.17 10.95 5.41
C LEU A 103 -2.26 10.77 3.89
N ALA A 104 -2.86 11.71 3.17
CA ALA A 104 -2.85 11.71 1.71
C ALA A 104 -1.42 11.95 1.19
N THR A 105 -0.69 12.95 1.69
CA THR A 105 0.69 13.17 1.25
C THR A 105 1.62 12.00 1.62
N GLU A 106 1.45 11.39 2.80
CA GLU A 106 2.22 10.21 3.25
C GLU A 106 1.94 8.94 2.43
N PHE A 107 0.70 8.72 1.98
CA PHE A 107 0.35 7.57 1.14
C PHE A 107 0.95 7.66 -0.27
N PHE A 108 1.13 8.88 -0.79
CA PHE A 108 1.60 9.13 -2.15
C PHE A 108 3.13 9.27 -2.25
N LEU A 109 3.84 9.69 -1.19
CA LEU A 109 5.32 9.78 -1.18
C LEU A 109 6.04 8.57 -0.54
N ASN A 110 5.47 7.90 0.46
CA ASN A 110 6.26 7.04 1.35
C ASN A 110 5.86 5.55 1.36
N GLY A 111 5.32 5.04 0.25
CA GLY A 111 5.28 3.59 0.00
C GLY A 111 4.57 2.76 1.08
N GLY A 112 3.39 3.20 1.54
CA GLY A 112 2.39 2.36 2.23
C GLY A 112 2.92 1.49 3.38
N GLY A 113 3.53 2.09 4.39
CA GLY A 113 3.89 1.42 5.65
C GLY A 113 2.67 1.02 6.48
N ASN A 114 2.78 -0.15 7.12
CA ASN A 114 1.76 -0.76 7.98
C ASN A 114 1.36 0.14 9.15
N HIS A 115 0.06 0.40 9.31
CA HIS A 115 -0.54 0.67 10.61
C HIS A 115 -1.74 -0.28 10.79
N SER A 116 -1.50 -1.42 11.43
CA SER A 116 -2.57 -2.17 12.09
C SER A 116 -3.08 -1.33 13.26
N PRO A 117 -4.39 -1.10 13.42
CA PRO A 117 -4.90 -0.61 14.69
C PRO A 117 -4.72 -1.71 15.71
N GLY A 118 -4.14 -1.34 16.85
CA GLY A 118 -3.80 -2.23 17.95
C GLY A 118 -4.98 -3.11 18.38
N LYS A 119 -4.64 -4.36 18.67
CA LYS A 119 -5.44 -5.31 19.44
C LYS A 119 -5.84 -4.62 20.76
N ALA A 120 -7.11 -4.24 20.88
CA ALA A 120 -7.69 -3.85 22.16
C ALA A 120 -7.59 -5.06 23.09
N SER A 121 -6.70 -4.96 24.08
CA SER A 121 -6.67 -5.86 25.21
C SER A 121 -7.81 -5.45 26.13
N SER A 122 -8.89 -6.23 26.14
CA SER A 122 -9.89 -6.17 27.20
C SER A 122 -9.51 -7.18 28.27
N ASP A 123 -8.68 -6.73 29.22
CA ASP A 123 -8.66 -7.30 30.58
C ASP A 123 -9.31 -6.25 31.48
N ALA A 124 -10.46 -6.60 32.05
CA ALA A 124 -11.08 -5.91 33.16
C ALA A 124 -12.04 -6.88 33.87
N SER A 125 -11.48 -7.55 34.86
CA SER A 125 -12.00 -7.89 36.21
C SER A 125 -13.51 -8.04 36.50
N VAL A 126 -13.74 -8.97 37.44
CA VAL A 126 -14.87 -9.14 38.38
C VAL A 126 -16.07 -9.92 37.82
N SER A 127 -16.55 -11.00 38.44
CA SER A 127 -16.69 -11.34 39.88
C SER A 127 -16.28 -12.76 40.23
#